data_AF-A0A3P7MNN6-F1
#
_entry.id   AF-A0A3P7MNN6-F1
#
_cell.length_a   1.000
_cell.length_b   1.000
_cell.length_c   1.000
_cell.angle_alpha   90.00
_cell.angle_beta   90.00
_cell.angle_gamma   90.00
#
_symmetry.space_group_name_H-M   'P 1'
#
loop_
_entity.id
_entity.type
_entity.pdbx_description
1 polymer ?
#
loop_
_entity_poly.entity_id
_entity_poly.type
_entity_poly.pdbx_seq_one_letter_code
_entity_poly.pdbx_strand_id
1 'polypeptide(L)'
;MGKTWHVEHFVCARCEKPFLGSRHYEKKGLAYCELHYQQLFGMLCYSCNQVIPGETVYAMNKAWCVDHFGCVVCDRQISPKTKFYEFDLRPVCKSCYEMFPIELRKRIAKMHKME
;
A
#
# COMPACT_ATOMS: atom_id res chain seq x y z
N MET A 1 19.15 -22.94 -20.17
CA MET A 1 19.96 -22.18 -21.16
C MET A 1 20.00 -20.73 -20.71
N GLY A 2 21.13 -20.33 -20.11
CA GLY A 2 21.37 -18.98 -19.60
C GLY A 2 21.78 -18.04 -20.73
N LYS A 3 21.08 -16.92 -20.86
CA LYS A 3 21.46 -15.86 -21.79
C LYS A 3 22.39 -14.90 -21.04
N THR A 4 23.64 -14.78 -21.50
CA THR A 4 24.59 -13.78 -21.01
C THR A 4 24.32 -12.47 -21.76
N TRP A 5 23.76 -11.48 -21.06
CA TRP A 5 23.52 -10.15 -21.62
C TRP A 5 24.76 -9.29 -21.40
N HIS A 6 25.16 -8.51 -22.42
CA HIS A 6 26.11 -7.41 -22.21
C HIS A 6 25.48 -6.37 -21.28
N VAL A 7 26.26 -5.86 -20.32
CA VAL A 7 25.79 -4.96 -19.25
C VAL A 7 25.13 -3.69 -19.80
N GLU A 8 25.55 -3.22 -20.97
CA GLU A 8 24.94 -2.08 -21.69
C GLU A 8 23.54 -2.35 -22.25
N HIS A 9 23.23 -3.60 -22.60
CA HIS A 9 21.91 -3.95 -23.15
C HIS A 9 20.91 -4.37 -22.07
N PHE A 10 21.36 -4.48 -20.82
CA PHE A 10 20.46 -4.72 -19.69
C PHE A 10 19.91 -3.39 -19.19
N VAL A 11 18.81 -2.98 -19.80
CA VAL A 11 18.17 -1.67 -19.62
C VAL A 11 16.73 -1.80 -19.11
N CYS A 12 16.19 -0.73 -18.55
CA CYS A 12 14.78 -0.66 -18.23
C CYS A 12 13.92 -0.67 -19.50
N ALA A 13 12.95 -1.59 -19.59
CA ALA A 13 12.02 -1.71 -20.71
C ALA A 13 11.11 -0.49 -20.94
N ARG A 14 11.09 0.49 -20.03
CA ARG A 14 10.27 1.70 -20.12
C ARG A 14 11.06 2.97 -20.47
N CYS A 15 12.27 3.13 -19.93
CA CYS A 15 13.08 4.34 -20.16
C CYS A 15 14.45 4.06 -20.78
N GLU A 16 14.76 2.79 -21.07
CA GLU A 16 15.96 2.36 -21.79
C GLU A 16 17.29 2.73 -21.10
N LYS A 17 17.22 3.18 -19.84
CA LYS A 17 18.41 3.43 -19.03
C LYS A 17 19.07 2.11 -18.61
N PRO A 18 20.39 1.94 -18.80
CA PRO A 18 21.11 0.76 -18.36
C PRO A 18 21.14 0.68 -16.83
N PHE A 19 21.05 -0.55 -16.30
CA PHE A 19 21.03 -0.75 -14.85
C PHE A 19 22.42 -0.56 -14.23
N LEU A 20 23.50 -0.88 -14.94
CA LEU A 20 24.90 -0.73 -14.48
C LEU A 20 25.14 -1.30 -13.06
N GLY A 21 24.51 -2.43 -12.73
CA GLY A 21 24.59 -3.06 -11.40
C GLY A 21 23.55 -2.57 -10.38
N SER A 22 22.73 -1.57 -10.72
CA SER A 22 21.59 -1.14 -9.91
C SER A 22 20.50 -2.22 -9.84
N ARG A 23 19.67 -2.15 -8.79
CA ARG A 23 18.53 -3.04 -8.61
C ARG A 23 17.54 -2.90 -9.77
N HIS A 24 17.07 -4.02 -10.28
CA HIS A 24 16.05 -4.12 -11.32
C HIS A 24 14.91 -5.02 -10.86
N TYR A 25 13.75 -4.88 -11.50
CA TYR A 25 12.55 -5.64 -11.18
C TYR A 25 11.95 -6.25 -12.45
N GLU A 26 11.74 -7.57 -12.48
CA GLU A 26 11.21 -8.27 -13.64
C GLU A 26 9.69 -8.48 -13.59
N LYS A 27 9.01 -8.27 -14.72
CA LYS A 27 7.60 -8.61 -14.91
C LYS A 27 7.36 -9.08 -16.35
N LYS A 28 6.72 -10.23 -16.53
CA LYS A 28 6.40 -10.82 -17.85
C LYS A 28 7.64 -10.92 -18.78
N GLY A 29 8.82 -11.22 -18.21
CA GLY A 29 10.07 -11.34 -18.97
C GLY A 29 10.74 -10.01 -19.36
N LEU A 30 10.26 -8.88 -18.84
CA LEU A 30 10.85 -7.55 -19.05
C LEU A 30 11.40 -6.99 -17.73
N ALA A 31 12.57 -6.36 -17.78
CA ALA A 31 13.20 -5.71 -16.63
C ALA A 31 12.84 -4.22 -16.57
N TYR A 32 12.49 -3.71 -15.39
CA TYR A 32 12.14 -2.31 -15.15
C TYR A 32 13.00 -1.73 -14.02
N CYS A 33 13.29 -0.43 -14.08
CA CYS A 33 13.80 0.28 -12.91
C CYS A 33 12.70 0.38 -11.85
N GLU A 34 13.08 0.61 -10.60
CA GLU A 34 12.16 0.71 -9.46
C GLU A 34 10.98 1.64 -9.74
N LEU A 35 11.27 2.86 -10.20
CA LEU A 35 10.27 3.88 -10.53
C LEU A 35 9.23 3.36 -11.54
N HIS A 36 9.67 2.82 -12.68
CA HIS A 36 8.73 2.37 -13.71
C HIS A 36 8.02 1.07 -13.33
N TYR A 37 8.68 0.19 -12.56
CA TYR A 37 8.02 -1.01 -12.04
C TYR A 37 6.86 -0.62 -11.12
N GLN A 38 7.11 0.31 -10.19
CA GLN A 38 6.10 0.82 -9.29
C GLN A 38 4.99 1.55 -10.05
N GLN A 39 5.32 2.41 -11.02
CA GLN A 39 4.31 3.11 -11.82
C GLN A 39 3.41 2.17 -12.64
N LEU A 40 3.96 1.08 -13.18
CA LEU A 40 3.23 0.15 -14.05
C LEU A 40 2.51 -0.96 -13.27
N PHE A 41 3.07 -1.38 -12.13
CA PHE A 41 2.65 -2.60 -11.43
C PHE A 41 2.56 -2.45 -9.90
N GLY A 42 2.79 -1.25 -9.38
CA GLY A 42 2.71 -0.96 -7.96
C GLY A 42 1.29 -0.95 -7.44
N MET A 43 1.17 -1.12 -6.12
CA MET A 43 -0.12 -1.03 -5.43
C MET A 43 -0.46 0.43 -5.18
N LEU A 44 -1.73 0.80 -5.36
CA LEU A 44 -2.21 2.14 -5.05
C LEU A 44 -2.63 2.23 -3.57
N CYS A 45 -2.24 3.30 -2.90
CA CYS A 45 -2.75 3.61 -1.58
C CYS A 45 -4.22 4.03 -1.68
N TYR A 46 -5.07 3.41 -0.87
CA TYR A 46 -6.51 3.71 -0.82
C TYR A 46 -6.81 5.17 -0.43
N SER A 47 -5.95 5.81 0.36
CA SER A 47 -6.16 7.17 0.85
C SER A 47 -5.70 8.25 -0.14
N CYS A 48 -4.45 8.18 -0.62
CA CYS A 48 -3.89 9.22 -1.50
C CYS A 48 -3.99 8.89 -2.99
N ASN A 49 -4.42 7.68 -3.34
CA ASN A 49 -4.52 7.17 -4.70
C ASN A 49 -3.20 7.24 -5.50
N GLN A 50 -2.06 7.25 -4.80
CA GLN A 50 -0.72 7.19 -5.38
C GLN A 50 -0.14 5.79 -5.23
N VAL A 51 0.80 5.45 -6.12
CA VAL A 51 1.59 4.23 -6.02
C VAL A 51 2.38 4.23 -4.70
N ILE A 52 2.34 3.13 -3.97
CA ILE A 52 3.06 2.95 -2.71
C ILE A 52 4.54 2.66 -3.04
N PRO A 53 5.48 3.57 -2.72
CA PRO A 53 6.88 3.43 -3.12
C PRO A 53 7.70 2.46 -2.25
N GLY A 54 7.10 1.90 -1.20
CA GLY A 54 7.82 1.09 -0.21
C GLY A 54 6.91 0.13 0.55
N GLU A 55 7.03 0.12 1.87
CA GLU A 55 6.26 -0.77 2.72
C GLU A 55 4.75 -0.54 2.53
N THR A 56 4.04 -1.63 2.25
CA THR A 56 2.60 -1.64 2.03
C THR A 56 1.90 -2.22 3.25
N VAL A 57 0.95 -1.47 3.80
CA VAL A 57 0.07 -1.95 4.85
C VAL A 57 -1.19 -2.52 4.21
N TYR A 58 -1.48 -3.79 4.49
CA TYR A 58 -2.71 -4.44 4.08
C TYR A 58 -3.68 -4.48 5.26
N ALA A 59 -4.81 -3.80 5.11
CA ALA A 59 -5.88 -3.76 6.11
C ALA A 59 -7.20 -3.47 5.42
N MET A 60 -8.30 -4.04 5.92
CA MET A 60 -9.66 -3.73 5.44
C MET A 60 -9.83 -4.02 3.94
N ASN A 61 -9.21 -5.13 3.50
CA ASN A 61 -9.11 -5.56 2.10
C ASN A 61 -8.55 -4.48 1.14
N LYS A 62 -7.70 -3.58 1.65
CA LYS A 62 -7.13 -2.44 0.94
C LYS A 62 -5.63 -2.31 1.20
N ALA A 63 -4.94 -1.67 0.27
CA ALA A 63 -3.52 -1.34 0.38
C ALA A 63 -3.36 0.12 0.80
N TRP A 64 -2.44 0.37 1.73
CA TRP A 64 -2.17 1.69 2.29
C TRP A 64 -0.65 1.93 2.33
N CYS A 65 -0.21 3.16 2.09
CA CYS A 65 1.15 3.53 2.47
C CYS A 65 1.20 3.82 3.97
N VAL A 66 2.39 3.68 4.57
CA VAL A 66 2.62 3.84 6.00
C VAL A 66 2.16 5.22 6.50
N ASP A 67 2.39 6.28 5.71
CA ASP A 67 2.02 7.65 6.08
C ASP A 67 0.51 7.90 6.12
N HIS A 68 -0.28 7.16 5.34
CA HIS A 68 -1.73 7.36 5.25
C HIS A 68 -2.54 6.28 5.97
N PHE A 69 -1.89 5.36 6.68
CA PHE A 69 -2.56 4.41 7.55
C PHE A 69 -2.62 4.95 9.00
N GLY A 70 -3.55 5.89 9.22
CA GLY A 70 -3.71 6.60 10.48
C GLY A 70 -5.18 6.84 10.84
N CYS A 71 -5.43 7.11 12.13
CA CYS A 71 -6.77 7.35 12.65
C CYS A 71 -7.43 8.54 11.94
N VAL A 72 -8.55 8.32 11.25
CA VAL A 72 -9.25 9.40 10.53
C VAL A 72 -9.78 10.53 11.45
N VAL A 73 -9.84 10.31 12.76
CA VAL A 73 -10.35 11.29 13.74
C VAL A 73 -9.25 12.15 14.36
N CYS A 74 -8.04 11.61 14.51
CA CYS A 74 -6.97 12.29 15.26
C CYS A 74 -5.59 12.19 14.62
N ASP A 75 -5.52 11.65 13.40
CA ASP A 75 -4.31 11.46 12.57
C ASP A 75 -3.19 10.64 13.22
N ARG A 76 -3.45 10.05 14.40
CA ARG A 76 -2.50 9.15 15.06
C ARG A 76 -2.21 7.98 14.12
N GLN A 77 -0.93 7.79 13.81
CA GLN A 77 -0.46 6.65 13.03
C GLN A 77 -0.88 5.34 13.71
N ILE A 78 -1.46 4.43 12.93
CA ILE A 78 -1.94 3.13 13.40
C ILE A 78 -1.00 2.07 12.86
N SER A 79 -0.72 1.04 13.65
CA SER A 79 -0.03 -0.16 13.16
C SER A 79 -1.06 -1.25 12.90
N PRO A 80 -0.93 -2.03 11.82
CA PRO A 80 -1.79 -3.20 11.59
C PRO A 80 -1.70 -4.25 12.73
N LYS A 81 -0.64 -4.18 13.57
CA LYS A 81 -0.48 -5.03 14.77
C LYS A 81 -1.26 -4.54 15.98
N THR A 82 -1.70 -3.28 15.97
CA THR A 82 -2.44 -2.66 17.09
C THR A 82 -3.94 -2.77 16.87
N LYS A 83 -4.73 -2.76 17.94
CA LYS A 83 -6.19 -2.77 17.82
C LYS A 83 -6.70 -1.43 17.29
N PHE A 84 -7.35 -1.46 16.13
CA PHE A 84 -8.11 -0.36 15.54
C PHE A 84 -9.49 -0.85 15.13
N TYR A 85 -10.36 0.10 14.80
CA TYR A 85 -11.72 -0.16 14.32
C TYR A 85 -11.89 0.45 12.94
N GLU A 86 -12.69 -0.19 12.10
CA GLU A 86 -13.05 0.36 10.80
C GLU A 86 -14.31 1.22 10.90
N PHE A 87 -14.24 2.42 10.35
CA PHE A 87 -15.36 3.32 10.15
C PHE A 87 -15.25 3.95 8.77
N ASP A 88 -16.32 3.83 7.96
CA ASP A 88 -16.36 4.35 6.58
C ASP A 88 -15.13 3.93 5.75
N LEU A 89 -14.77 2.64 5.86
CA LEU A 89 -13.60 2.07 5.17
C LEU A 89 -12.26 2.74 5.53
N ARG A 90 -12.18 3.45 6.66
CA ARG A 90 -10.96 4.06 7.21
C ARG A 90 -10.69 3.62 8.65
N PRO A 91 -9.42 3.58 9.08
CA PRO A 91 -9.09 3.12 10.41
C PRO A 91 -9.34 4.21 11.46
N VAL A 92 -9.83 3.80 12.63
CA VAL A 92 -10.09 4.63 13.82
C VAL A 92 -9.39 3.98 15.00
N CYS A 93 -8.60 4.75 15.75
CA CYS A 93 -7.94 4.24 16.94
C CYS A 93 -8.95 3.94 18.06
N LYS A 94 -8.61 3.04 18.98
CA LYS A 94 -9.50 2.63 20.07
C LYS A 94 -10.06 3.83 20.87
N SER A 95 -9.22 4.79 21.20
CA SER A 95 -9.64 5.96 21.99
C SER A 95 -10.68 6.80 21.25
N CYS A 96 -10.49 7.06 19.95
CA CYS A 96 -11.47 7.80 19.15
C CYS A 96 -12.75 7.00 18.93
N TYR A 97 -12.64 5.68 18.75
CA TYR A 97 -13.80 4.82 18.61
C TYR A 97 -14.67 4.81 19.88
N GLU A 98 -14.06 4.77 21.07
CA GLU A 98 -14.79 4.79 22.34
C GLU A 98 -15.51 6.11 22.61
N MET A 99 -15.04 7.21 22.01
CA MET A 99 -15.70 8.52 22.05
C MET A 99 -16.96 8.60 21.16
N PHE A 100 -17.16 7.64 20.24
CA PHE A 100 -18.36 7.64 19.40
C PHE A 100 -19.62 7.34 20.21
N PRO A 101 -20.76 7.99 19.85
CA PRO A 101 -22.05 7.70 20.45
C PRO A 101 -22.36 6.19 20.44
N ILE A 102 -22.99 5.69 21.50
CA ILE A 102 -23.29 4.25 21.66
C ILE A 102 -24.05 3.70 20.45
N GLU A 103 -25.01 4.45 19.92
CA GLU A 103 -25.80 4.05 18.75
C GLU A 103 -24.94 3.94 17.47
N LEU A 104 -23.94 4.80 17.31
CA LEU A 104 -23.01 4.72 16.18
C LEU A 104 -22.13 3.47 16.31
N ARG A 105 -21.58 3.21 17.51
CA ARG A 105 -20.79 1.99 17.77
C ARG A 105 -21.58 0.70 17.52
N LYS A 106 -22.86 0.65 17.92
CA LYS A 106 -23.74 -0.48 17.64
C LYS A 106 -23.97 -0.70 16.14
N ARG A 107 -24.17 0.37 15.37
CA ARG A 107 -24.34 0.30 13.91
C ARG A 107 -23.08 -0.24 13.23
N ILE A 108 -21.91 0.31 13.58
CA ILE A 108 -20.62 -0.15 13.05
C ILE A 108 -20.45 -1.64 13.35
N ALA A 109 -20.65 -2.07 14.60
CA ALA A 109 -20.52 -3.48 14.98
C ALA A 109 -21.53 -4.41 14.28
N LYS A 110 -22.67 -3.90 13.82
CA LYS A 110 -23.65 -4.68 13.04
C LYS A 110 -23.19 -4.84 11.58
N MET A 111 -22.62 -3.81 10.97
CA MET A 111 -22.11 -3.86 9.59
C MET A 111 -21.00 -4.92 9.45
N HIS A 112 -20.06 -4.95 10.40
CA HIS A 112 -18.96 -5.93 10.46
C HIS A 112 -19.41 -7.40 10.66
N LYS A 113 -20.67 -7.65 11.00
CA LYS A 113 -21.23 -9.01 11.15
C LYS A 113 -21.95 -9.52 9.90
N MET A 114 -22.12 -8.66 8.90
CA MET A 114 -22.87 -8.95 7.68
C MET A 114 -21.97 -9.25 6.47
N GLU A 115 -20.65 -9.18 6.65
CA GLU A 115 -19.60 -9.60 5.71
C GLU A 115 -19.06 -10.99 6.10
#